data_AF-A0A1B1TPG4-F1
#
_entry.id   AF-A0A1B1TPG4-F1
#
_cell.length_a   1.000
_cell.length_b   1.000
_cell.length_c   1.000
_cell.angle_alpha   90.00
_cell.angle_beta   90.00
_cell.angle_gamma   90.00
#
_symmetry.space_group_name_H-M   'P 1'
#
loop_
_entity.id
_entity.type
_entity.pdbx_description
1 polymer ?
#
loop_
_entity_poly.entity_id
_entity_poly.type
_entity_poly.pdbx_seq_one_letter_code
_entity_poly.pdbx_strand_id
1 'polypeptide(L)'
;MSKAPITVQSEVTAPLTKTAQEQEFEEKRLQDMLLLIETMFLREETTVKLVLECLYDIGSVNLINKKVRRRPLNRLAKYIARFSKPIFRILAWRWFMKNCPTLLVNWLHGKVSKF
;
A
#
# COMPACT_ATOMS: atom_id res chain seq x y z
N MET A 1 58.61 -16.53 -30.08
CA MET A 1 57.91 -15.56 -29.20
C MET A 1 56.74 -14.97 -29.97
N SER A 2 55.51 -15.39 -29.68
CA SER A 2 54.31 -14.67 -30.12
C SER A 2 53.24 -14.89 -29.07
N LYS A 3 52.95 -13.84 -28.29
CA LYS A 3 51.86 -13.84 -27.31
C LYS A 3 50.58 -13.57 -28.07
N ALA A 4 49.69 -14.56 -28.17
CA ALA A 4 48.31 -14.30 -28.54
C ALA A 4 47.60 -13.69 -27.32
N PRO A 5 46.89 -12.55 -27.47
CA PRO A 5 46.14 -11.97 -26.37
C PRO A 5 44.88 -12.83 -26.15
N ILE A 6 44.68 -13.24 -24.90
CA ILE A 6 43.44 -13.87 -24.44
C ILE A 6 42.39 -12.76 -24.43
N THR A 7 41.58 -12.69 -25.48
CA THR A 7 40.35 -11.89 -25.46
C THR A 7 39.37 -12.59 -24.54
N VAL A 8 39.36 -12.17 -23.27
CA VAL A 8 38.31 -12.45 -22.31
C VAL A 8 37.02 -11.91 -22.93
N GLN A 9 36.17 -12.82 -23.41
CA GLN A 9 34.81 -12.47 -23.79
C GLN A 9 34.14 -11.94 -22.53
N SER A 10 33.90 -10.64 -22.51
CA SER A 10 33.06 -9.99 -21.54
C SER A 10 31.71 -10.71 -21.60
N GLU A 11 31.40 -11.50 -20.58
CA GLU A 11 30.02 -11.93 -20.31
C GLU A 11 29.22 -10.64 -20.17
N VAL A 12 28.59 -10.24 -21.27
CA VAL A 12 27.54 -9.25 -21.27
C VAL A 12 26.44 -9.86 -20.42
N THR A 13 26.38 -9.43 -19.16
CA THR A 13 25.24 -9.63 -18.27
C THR A 13 24.04 -8.94 -18.93
N ALA A 14 23.44 -9.60 -19.92
CA ALA A 14 22.15 -9.21 -20.45
C ALA A 14 21.17 -9.32 -19.28
N PRO A 15 20.35 -8.29 -19.01
CA PRO A 15 19.29 -8.43 -18.02
C PRO A 15 18.43 -9.60 -18.49
N LEU A 16 18.29 -10.63 -17.63
CA LEU A 16 17.39 -11.75 -17.86
C LEU A 16 15.97 -11.17 -17.96
N THR A 17 15.57 -10.82 -19.18
CA THR A 17 14.21 -10.36 -19.49
C THR A 17 13.28 -11.53 -19.23
N LYS A 18 12.37 -11.36 -18.26
CA LYS A 18 11.34 -12.36 -17.91
C LYS A 18 10.70 -12.91 -19.17
N THR A 19 10.60 -14.23 -19.25
CA THR A 19 9.89 -14.91 -20.33
C THR A 19 8.40 -14.58 -20.28
N ALA A 20 7.69 -14.68 -21.40
CA ALA A 20 6.25 -14.42 -21.45
C ALA A 20 5.46 -15.33 -20.47
N GLN A 21 5.94 -16.56 -20.25
CA GLN A 21 5.34 -17.49 -19.28
C GLN A 21 5.54 -17.05 -17.83
N GLU A 22 6.70 -16.50 -17.49
CA GLU A 22 6.98 -15.95 -16.15
C GLU A 22 6.14 -14.70 -15.87
N GLN A 23 5.94 -13.85 -16.87
CA GLN A 23 5.07 -12.67 -16.75
C GLN A 23 3.60 -13.06 -16.55
N GLU A 24 3.09 -14.01 -17.35
CA GLU A 24 1.71 -14.49 -17.21
C GLU A 24 1.49 -15.19 -15.86
N PHE A 25 2.49 -15.94 -15.37
CA PHE A 25 2.46 -16.54 -14.05
C PHE A 25 2.42 -15.46 -12.95
N GLU A 26 3.28 -14.45 -13.03
CA GLU A 26 3.32 -13.34 -12.07
C GLU A 26 1.99 -12.57 -12.02
N GLU A 27 1.40 -12.24 -13.17
CA GLU A 27 0.11 -11.56 -13.25
C GLU A 27 -1.01 -12.39 -12.60
N LYS A 28 -1.08 -13.69 -12.87
CA LYS A 28 -2.05 -14.59 -12.22
C LYS A 28 -1.87 -14.60 -10.71
N ARG A 29 -0.63 -14.67 -10.21
CA ARG A 29 -0.36 -14.66 -8.76
C ARG A 29 -0.70 -13.33 -8.11
N LEU A 30 -0.51 -12.20 -8.81
CA LEU A 30 -0.93 -10.88 -8.33
C LEU A 30 -2.46 -10.77 -8.24
N GLN A 31 -3.16 -11.30 -9.24
CA GLN A 31 -4.62 -11.33 -9.26
C GLN A 31 -5.18 -12.20 -8.13
N ASP A 32 -4.59 -13.39 -7.90
CA ASP A 32 -4.93 -14.26 -6.76
C ASP A 32 -4.72 -13.51 -5.43
N MET A 33 -3.60 -12.80 -5.29
CA MET A 33 -3.28 -12.06 -4.07
C MET A 33 -4.28 -10.92 -3.82
N LEU A 34 -4.67 -10.20 -4.87
CA LEU A 34 -5.70 -9.17 -4.80
C LEU A 34 -7.03 -9.74 -4.29
N LEU A 35 -7.46 -10.86 -4.87
CA LEU A 35 -8.70 -11.54 -4.47
C LEU A 35 -8.63 -12.01 -3.01
N LEU A 36 -7.51 -12.59 -2.57
CA LEU A 36 -7.32 -13.04 -1.19
C LEU A 36 -7.38 -11.88 -0.19
N ILE A 37 -6.75 -10.76 -0.51
CA ILE A 37 -6.74 -9.57 0.34
C ILE A 37 -8.15 -8.96 0.43
N GLU A 38 -8.84 -8.83 -0.71
CA GLU A 38 -10.21 -8.30 -0.76
C GLU A 38 -11.19 -9.18 0.03
N THR A 39 -11.15 -10.50 -0.19
CA THR A 39 -12.00 -11.44 0.53
C THR A 39 -11.72 -11.45 2.04
N MET A 40 -10.44 -11.35 2.45
CA MET A 40 -10.06 -11.22 3.85
C MET A 40 -10.65 -9.95 4.47
N PHE A 41 -10.52 -8.79 3.80
CA PHE A 41 -11.05 -7.54 4.31
C PHE A 41 -12.58 -7.52 4.37
N LEU A 42 -13.26 -8.17 3.42
CA LEU A 42 -14.71 -8.24 3.40
C LEU A 42 -15.23 -9.13 4.53
N ARG A 43 -14.59 -10.28 4.75
CA ARG A 43 -14.93 -11.20 5.83
C ARG A 43 -14.67 -10.59 7.21
N GLU A 44 -13.60 -9.82 7.34
CA GLU A 44 -13.18 -9.16 8.59
C GLU A 44 -13.55 -7.66 8.61
N GLU A 45 -14.70 -7.31 8.03
CA GLU A 45 -15.14 -5.91 7.87
C GLU A 45 -15.09 -5.13 9.19
N THR A 46 -15.56 -5.73 10.28
CA THR A 46 -15.58 -5.08 11.61
C THR A 46 -14.16 -4.75 12.07
N THR A 47 -13.25 -5.71 11.94
CA THR A 47 -11.83 -5.57 12.31
C THR A 47 -11.17 -4.47 11.49
N VAL A 48 -11.39 -4.45 10.17
CA VAL A 48 -10.85 -3.39 9.29
C VAL A 48 -11.43 -2.03 9.65
N LYS A 49 -12.74 -1.94 9.93
CA LYS A 49 -13.36 -0.69 10.38
C LYS A 49 -12.78 -0.20 11.70
N LEU A 50 -12.44 -1.09 12.64
CA LEU A 50 -11.74 -0.73 13.88
C LEU A 50 -10.33 -0.22 13.62
N VAL A 51 -9.58 -0.85 12.71
CA VAL A 51 -8.25 -0.35 12.30
C VAL A 51 -8.35 1.06 11.72
N LEU A 52 -9.32 1.31 10.83
CA LEU A 52 -9.59 2.64 10.27
C LEU A 52 -9.99 3.65 11.35
N GLU A 53 -10.74 3.21 12.36
CA GLU A 53 -11.13 4.02 13.50
C GLU A 53 -9.93 4.41 14.37
N CYS A 54 -9.03 3.47 14.68
CA CYS A 54 -7.78 3.74 15.37
C CYS A 54 -6.90 4.72 14.58
N LEU A 55 -6.79 4.53 13.26
CA LEU A 55 -6.05 5.44 12.38
C LEU A 55 -6.60 6.87 12.43
N TYR A 56 -7.93 6.98 12.43
CA TYR A 56 -8.60 8.26 12.52
C TYR A 56 -8.37 8.95 13.87
N ASP A 57 -8.48 8.21 14.97
CA ASP A 57 -8.30 8.75 16.31
C ASP A 57 -6.86 9.24 16.52
N ILE A 58 -5.85 8.48 16.08
CA ILE A 58 -4.44 8.89 16.14
C ILE A 58 -4.16 10.06 15.19
N GLY A 59 -4.63 9.97 13.95
CA GLY A 59 -4.38 10.96 12.90
C GLY A 59 -5.02 12.32 13.21
N SER A 60 -6.27 12.32 13.68
CA SER A 60 -6.98 13.55 14.06
C SER A 60 -6.28 14.26 15.21
N VAL A 61 -5.88 13.55 16.27
CA VAL A 61 -5.18 14.16 17.42
C VAL A 61 -3.83 14.73 16.99
N ASN A 62 -3.04 13.99 16.21
CA ASN A 62 -1.72 14.45 15.77
C ASN A 62 -1.81 15.66 14.83
N LEU A 63 -2.74 15.62 13.86
CA LEU A 63 -2.95 16.71 12.91
C LEU A 63 -3.46 17.99 13.62
N ILE A 64 -4.42 17.84 14.54
CA ILE A 64 -4.99 18.96 15.29
C ILE A 64 -3.92 19.59 16.18
N ASN A 65 -3.12 18.78 16.89
CA ASN A 65 -2.08 19.31 17.76
C ASN A 65 -0.95 19.99 16.96
N LYS A 66 -0.58 19.48 15.78
CA LYS A 66 0.45 20.08 14.94
C LYS A 66 -0.02 21.36 14.23
N LYS A 67 -1.28 21.43 13.80
CA LYS A 67 -1.79 22.51 12.95
C LYS A 67 -2.56 23.59 13.70
N VAL A 68 -3.08 23.31 14.90
CA VAL A 68 -3.98 24.22 15.62
C VAL A 68 -3.39 24.60 16.98
N ARG A 69 -2.60 25.67 16.99
CA ARG A 69 -1.93 26.20 18.20
C ARG A 69 -2.86 26.94 19.16
N ARG A 70 -4.05 27.38 18.71
CA ARG A 70 -5.01 28.12 19.57
C ARG A 70 -6.01 27.17 20.23
N ARG A 71 -6.16 27.27 21.56
CA ARG A 71 -7.03 26.43 22.40
C ARG A 71 -8.50 26.32 21.94
N PRO A 72 -9.22 27.40 21.57
CA PRO A 72 -10.62 27.27 21.13
C PRO A 72 -10.76 26.57 19.77
N LEU A 73 -9.82 26.82 18.85
CA LEU A 73 -9.77 26.15 17.55
C LEU A 73 -9.41 24.66 17.68
N ASN A 74 -8.54 24.30 18.63
CA ASN A 74 -8.20 22.91 18.92
C ASN A 74 -9.43 22.15 19.45
N ARG A 75 -10.22 22.80 20.33
CA ARG A 75 -11.49 22.24 20.83
C ARG A 75 -12.50 22.04 19.69
N LEU A 76 -12.70 23.05 18.85
CA LEU A 76 -13.56 22.95 17.66
C LEU A 76 -13.13 21.82 16.71
N ALA A 77 -11.84 21.72 16.40
CA ALA A 77 -11.33 20.67 15.55
C ALA A 77 -11.52 19.27 16.14
N LYS A 78 -11.38 19.11 17.47
CA LYS A 78 -11.70 17.85 18.16
C LYS A 78 -13.19 17.52 18.14
N TYR A 79 -14.06 18.54 18.26
CA TYR A 79 -15.51 18.35 18.13
C TYR A 79 -15.90 17.95 16.71
N ILE A 80 -15.36 18.64 15.70
CA ILE A 80 -15.58 18.30 14.28
C ILE A 80 -15.09 16.89 14.03
N ALA A 81 -13.89 16.54 14.49
CA ALA A 81 -13.35 15.19 14.32
C ALA A 81 -14.25 14.11 14.95
N ARG A 82 -14.82 14.36 16.14
CA ARG A 82 -15.77 13.44 16.78
C ARG A 82 -17.10 13.36 16.03
N PHE A 83 -17.60 14.48 15.52
CA PHE A 83 -18.90 14.54 14.84
C PHE A 83 -18.85 14.01 13.40
N SER A 84 -17.71 14.16 12.72
CA SER A 84 -17.48 13.59 11.39
C SER A 84 -17.10 12.11 11.43
N LYS A 85 -16.86 11.52 12.61
CA LYS A 85 -16.46 10.12 12.80
C LYS A 85 -17.38 9.09 12.11
N PRO A 86 -18.73 9.13 12.23
CA PRO A 86 -19.60 8.16 11.56
C PRO A 86 -19.58 8.30 10.02
N ILE A 87 -19.54 9.53 9.51
CA ILE A 87 -19.48 9.80 8.07
C ILE A 87 -18.12 9.37 7.52
N PHE A 88 -17.04 9.73 8.22
CA PHE A 88 -15.68 9.30 7.91
C PHE A 88 -15.58 7.78 7.90
N ARG A 89 -16.21 7.07 8.84
CA ARG A 89 -16.21 5.60 8.87
C ARG A 89 -16.76 4.99 7.58
N ILE A 90 -17.87 5.52 7.05
CA ILE A 90 -18.47 5.04 5.79
C ILE A 90 -17.59 5.40 4.59
N LEU A 91 -17.11 6.65 4.53
CA LEU A 91 -16.27 7.11 3.43
C LEU A 91 -14.92 6.40 3.40
N ALA A 92 -14.27 6.26 4.55
CA ALA A 92 -13.01 5.55 4.72
C ALA A 92 -13.17 4.08 4.35
N TRP A 93 -14.26 3.42 4.74
CA TRP A 93 -14.54 2.05 4.33
C TRP A 93 -14.68 1.91 2.80
N ARG A 94 -15.49 2.76 2.16
CA ARG A 94 -15.67 2.73 0.69
C ARG A 94 -14.35 3.00 -0.04
N TRP A 95 -13.59 3.98 0.43
CA TRP A 95 -12.29 4.30 -0.14
C TRP A 95 -11.28 3.16 0.08
N PHE A 96 -11.26 2.58 1.28
CA PHE A 96 -10.37 1.48 1.65
C PHE A 96 -10.62 0.27 0.77
N MET A 97 -11.88 -0.17 0.63
CA MET A 97 -12.20 -1.31 -0.24
C MET A 97 -11.87 -1.06 -1.71
N LYS A 98 -12.09 0.16 -2.20
CA LYS A 98 -11.80 0.49 -3.59
C LYS A 98 -10.31 0.59 -3.92
N ASN A 99 -9.46 0.98 -2.96
CA ASN A 99 -8.07 1.36 -3.24
C ASN A 99 -7.03 0.54 -2.47
N CYS A 100 -7.30 0.17 -1.21
CA CYS A 100 -6.30 -0.45 -0.35
C CYS A 100 -5.81 -1.83 -0.85
N PRO A 101 -6.68 -2.75 -1.32
CA PRO A 101 -6.22 -4.02 -1.87
C PRO A 101 -5.21 -3.84 -3.01
N THR A 102 -5.54 -2.98 -3.99
CA THR A 102 -4.67 -2.68 -5.13
C THR A 102 -3.38 -1.99 -4.70
N LEU A 103 -3.45 -1.00 -3.79
CA LEU A 103 -2.27 -0.31 -3.28
C LEU A 103 -1.33 -1.27 -2.54
N LEU A 104 -1.89 -2.20 -1.75
CA LEU A 104 -1.11 -3.18 -1.00
C LEU A 104 -0.43 -4.17 -1.94
N VAL A 105 -1.17 -4.69 -2.93
CA VAL A 105 -0.64 -5.60 -3.95
C VAL A 105 0.48 -4.95 -4.75
N ASN A 106 0.26 -3.73 -5.24
CA ASN A 106 1.26 -2.99 -6.01
C ASN A 106 2.50 -2.64 -5.16
N TRP A 107 2.31 -2.32 -3.87
CA TRP A 107 3.42 -2.05 -2.97
C TRP A 107 4.26 -3.31 -2.70
N LEU A 108 3.61 -4.45 -2.45
CA LEU A 108 4.27 -5.75 -2.27
C LEU A 108 5.00 -6.18 -3.55
N HIS A 109 4.34 -6.08 -4.71
CA HIS A 109 4.94 -6.36 -6.01
C HIS A 109 6.16 -5.49 -6.28
N GLY A 110 6.04 -4.17 -6.06
CA GLY A 110 7.15 -3.24 -6.23
C GLY A 110 8.30 -3.44 -5.25
N LYS A 111 8.09 -4.15 -4.14
CA LYS A 111 9.18 -4.58 -3.24
C LYS A 111 9.90 -5.80 -3.77
N VAL A 112 9.19 -6.77 -4.33
CA VAL A 112 9.77 -8.03 -4.85
C VAL A 112 10.41 -7.82 -6.23
N SER A 113 9.84 -6.96 -7.07
CA SER A 113 10.32 -6.63 -8.42
C SER A 113 11.55 -5.72 -8.43
N LYS A 114 11.89 -5.10 -7.29
CA LYS A 114 13.10 -4.26 -7.12
C LYS A 114 14.33 -5.05 -6.64
N PHE A 115 14.21 -6.36 -6.52
CA PHE A 115 15.34 -7.27 -6.36
C PHE A 115 15.71 -7.87 -7.71
#